data_AF-A0A8T2B3K4-F1
#
_entry.id   AF-A0A8T2B3K4-F1
#
_cell.length_a   1.000
_cell.length_b   1.000
_cell.length_c   1.000
_cell.angle_alpha   90.00
_cell.angle_beta   90.00
_cell.angle_gamma   90.00
#
_symmetry.space_group_name_H-M   'P 1'
#
loop_
_entity.id
_entity.type
_entity.pdbx_description
1 polymer ?
#
loop_
_entity_poly.entity_id
_entity_poly.type
_entity_poly.pdbx_seq_one_letter_code
_entity_poly.pdbx_strand_id
1 'polypeptide(L)'
;MGVDLESVSEATSGAIGSLLSTTILYPLDTCKSKFQAEVRARGQQKYRYLSDVMWEAISKGQVFSLYQGLGTKNFQSFISQFIYFYSYSYFKRVHSERTGSKSIGTKANLLIAAAAGACTSVLIQPLDTASSRMQTSEFGESKGLWKTLTEGTWGDAFDGLGISLLLTSNPAIQYTVFDQLKQHLLKQKNAKSENGSSPVVLSAFMAFVLGAVSKSVATVLTYPAIRCKVMIQAADESKENETKKPRRRTRKTIPGVVYAIWRKEGMLGFFKGLQAQILKTVLSSALLLMIKEKITATTWILILAIRRTLFITNTKGKLKSP
;
A
#
# COMPACT_ATOMS: atom_id res chain seq x y z
N MET A 1 20.99 -20.87 18.57
CA MET A 1 20.12 -19.75 18.18
C MET A 1 18.68 -20.24 18.25
N GLY A 2 17.99 -19.99 19.36
CA GLY A 2 16.57 -20.30 19.45
C GLY A 2 15.78 -19.32 18.59
N VAL A 3 14.89 -19.81 17.73
CA VAL A 3 13.98 -18.97 16.97
C VAL A 3 13.11 -18.22 17.97
N ASP A 4 13.09 -16.90 17.89
CA ASP A 4 12.20 -16.08 18.72
C ASP A 4 10.76 -16.27 18.23
N LEU A 5 10.03 -17.18 18.89
CA LEU A 5 8.66 -17.56 18.55
C LEU A 5 7.71 -16.36 18.53
N GLU A 6 8.02 -15.33 19.31
CA GLU A 6 7.25 -14.08 19.38
C GLU A 6 7.43 -13.28 18.09
N SER A 7 8.67 -13.01 17.69
CA SER A 7 8.99 -12.34 16.41
C SER A 7 8.40 -13.07 15.20
N VAL A 8 8.42 -14.41 15.18
CA VAL A 8 7.82 -15.20 14.10
C VAL A 8 6.30 -15.10 14.11
N SER A 9 5.66 -15.15 15.28
CA SER A 9 4.21 -14.96 15.41
C SER A 9 3.78 -13.57 14.94
N GLU A 10 4.52 -12.53 15.34
CA GLU A 10 4.25 -11.16 14.91
C GLU A 10 4.42 -10.97 13.40
N ALA A 11 5.50 -11.49 12.82
CA ALA A 11 5.74 -11.41 11.38
C ALA A 11 4.67 -12.17 10.59
N THR A 12 4.30 -13.38 11.03
CA THR A 12 3.31 -14.23 10.36
C THR A 12 1.90 -13.64 10.45
N SER A 13 1.51 -13.18 11.64
CA SER A 13 0.22 -12.51 11.85
C SER A 13 0.10 -11.22 11.05
N GLY A 14 1.17 -10.42 10.98
CA GLY A 14 1.23 -9.23 10.14
C GLY A 14 1.12 -9.54 8.66
N ALA A 15 1.83 -10.57 8.17
CA ALA A 15 1.79 -10.98 6.77
C ALA A 15 0.41 -11.51 6.35
N ILE A 16 -0.17 -12.42 7.13
CA ILE A 16 -1.51 -12.98 6.87
C ILE A 16 -2.57 -11.87 6.96
N GLY A 17 -2.50 -11.03 7.99
CA GLY A 17 -3.42 -9.90 8.16
C GLY A 17 -3.37 -8.92 7.00
N SER A 18 -2.17 -8.62 6.50
CA SER A 18 -2.00 -7.75 5.32
C SER A 18 -2.58 -8.38 4.05
N LEU A 19 -2.33 -9.66 3.80
CA LEU A 19 -2.84 -10.39 2.63
C LEU A 19 -4.37 -10.50 2.65
N LEU A 20 -4.95 -10.88 3.78
CA LEU A 20 -6.41 -10.99 3.94
C LEU A 20 -7.09 -9.62 3.85
N SER A 21 -6.56 -8.61 4.52
CA SER A 21 -7.07 -7.23 4.42
C SER A 21 -7.04 -6.72 2.98
N THR A 22 -5.93 -6.95 2.27
CA THR A 22 -5.78 -6.57 0.86
C THR A 22 -6.78 -7.30 -0.03
N THR A 23 -6.99 -8.60 0.20
CA THR A 23 -7.93 -9.42 -0.58
C THR A 23 -9.38 -8.97 -0.37
N ILE A 24 -9.78 -8.75 0.88
CA ILE A 24 -11.15 -8.28 1.23
C ILE A 24 -11.42 -6.90 0.62
N LEU A 25 -10.43 -6.00 0.65
CA LEU A 25 -10.58 -4.62 0.17
C LEU A 25 -10.20 -4.44 -1.31
N TYR A 26 -9.79 -5.51 -2.00
CA TYR A 26 -9.38 -5.42 -3.40
C TYR A 26 -10.48 -4.93 -4.35
N PRO A 27 -11.76 -5.33 -4.19
CA PRO A 27 -12.84 -4.78 -5.01
C PRO A 27 -12.97 -3.25 -4.89
N LEU A 28 -12.82 -2.71 -3.69
CA LEU A 28 -12.84 -1.26 -3.44
C LEU A 28 -11.65 -0.57 -4.13
N ASP A 29 -10.48 -1.21 -4.12
CA ASP A 29 -9.30 -0.74 -4.86
C ASP A 29 -9.55 -0.66 -6.36
N THR A 30 -10.16 -1.69 -6.94
CA THR A 30 -10.44 -1.75 -8.37
C THR A 30 -11.48 -0.70 -8.77
N CYS A 31 -12.57 -0.57 -8.00
CA CYS A 31 -13.57 0.48 -8.21
C CYS A 31 -12.94 1.87 -8.15
N LYS A 32 -12.11 2.11 -7.14
CA LYS A 32 -11.41 3.39 -6.96
C LYS A 32 -10.47 3.68 -8.14
N SER A 33 -9.61 2.75 -8.51
CA SER A 33 -8.63 2.96 -9.59
C SER A 33 -9.31 3.21 -10.93
N LYS A 34 -10.38 2.48 -11.26
CA LYS A 34 -11.21 2.73 -12.45
C LYS A 34 -11.87 4.11 -12.42
N PHE A 35 -12.47 4.47 -11.29
CA PHE A 35 -13.10 5.78 -11.11
C PHE A 35 -12.10 6.94 -11.20
N GLN A 36 -10.87 6.74 -10.71
CA GLN A 36 -9.78 7.72 -10.78
C GLN A 36 -9.19 7.88 -12.17
N ALA A 37 -9.05 6.78 -12.91
CA ALA A 37 -8.51 6.72 -14.26
C ALA A 37 -9.40 7.46 -15.27
N GLU A 38 -10.71 7.50 -15.03
CA GLU A 38 -11.67 8.18 -15.88
C GLU A 38 -11.54 9.70 -15.75
N VAL A 39 -11.41 10.38 -16.90
CA VAL A 39 -11.49 11.84 -17.02
C VAL A 39 -12.80 12.20 -17.70
N ARG A 40 -13.60 13.08 -17.08
CA ARG A 40 -14.84 13.59 -17.70
C ARG A 40 -14.55 14.20 -19.07
N ALA A 41 -14.98 13.58 -20.16
CA ALA A 41 -14.80 14.13 -21.51
C ALA A 41 -16.13 14.65 -22.04
N ARG A 42 -16.21 15.96 -22.30
CA ARG A 42 -17.28 16.66 -23.05
C ARG A 42 -18.67 15.99 -22.95
N GLY A 43 -19.26 15.98 -21.75
CA GLY A 43 -20.65 15.57 -21.54
C GLY A 43 -20.91 14.07 -21.38
N GLN A 44 -19.91 13.20 -21.55
CA GLN A 44 -20.03 11.78 -21.21
C GLN A 44 -19.21 11.46 -19.95
N GLN A 45 -19.93 11.17 -18.88
CA GLN A 45 -19.39 10.62 -17.64
C GLN A 45 -19.93 9.19 -17.54
N LYS A 46 -19.04 8.20 -17.61
CA LYS A 46 -19.41 6.79 -17.50
C LYS A 46 -19.82 6.45 -16.06
N TYR A 47 -19.13 7.03 -15.07
CA TYR A 47 -19.43 6.80 -13.66
C TYR A 47 -19.68 8.11 -12.92
N ARG A 48 -20.90 8.32 -12.41
CA ARG A 48 -21.25 9.47 -11.56
C ARG A 48 -20.68 9.31 -10.16
N TYR A 49 -20.78 8.10 -9.62
CA TYR A 49 -20.34 7.72 -8.29
C TYR A 49 -19.44 6.48 -8.33
N LEU A 50 -18.70 6.25 -7.24
CA LEU A 50 -17.87 5.04 -7.09
C LEU A 50 -18.73 3.76 -7.13
N SER A 51 -19.95 3.82 -6.59
CA SER A 51 -20.92 2.72 -6.61
C SER A 51 -21.27 2.26 -8.02
N ASP A 52 -21.21 3.16 -9.01
CA ASP A 52 -21.57 2.84 -10.39
C ASP A 52 -20.58 1.85 -11.00
N VAL A 53 -19.30 1.91 -10.59
CA VAL A 53 -18.28 0.94 -11.02
C VAL A 53 -18.58 -0.45 -10.47
N MET A 54 -19.01 -0.51 -9.20
CA MET A 54 -19.41 -1.77 -8.56
C MET A 54 -20.71 -2.30 -9.19
N TRP A 55 -21.65 -1.42 -9.47
CA TRP A 55 -22.90 -1.76 -10.13
C TRP A 55 -22.65 -2.30 -11.54
N GLU A 56 -21.78 -1.68 -12.33
CA GLU A 56 -21.40 -2.20 -13.67
C GLU A 56 -20.84 -3.62 -13.59
N ALA A 57 -19.97 -3.91 -12.62
CA ALA A 57 -19.42 -5.26 -12.43
C ALA A 57 -20.52 -6.29 -12.13
N ILE A 58 -21.50 -5.92 -11.31
CA ILE A 58 -22.64 -6.77 -10.95
C ILE A 58 -23.57 -6.95 -12.15
N SER A 59 -23.96 -5.86 -12.83
CA SER A 59 -24.88 -5.90 -13.98
C SER A 59 -24.31 -6.69 -15.17
N LYS A 60 -22.99 -6.68 -15.36
CA LYS A 60 -22.30 -7.48 -16.39
C LYS A 60 -22.06 -8.93 -15.99
N GLY A 61 -22.38 -9.33 -14.75
CA GLY A 61 -22.05 -10.67 -14.22
C GLY A 61 -20.54 -10.90 -14.04
N GLN A 62 -19.73 -9.84 -14.02
CA GLN A 62 -18.26 -9.89 -13.99
C GLN A 62 -17.69 -9.48 -12.62
N VAL A 63 -18.31 -9.94 -11.54
CA VAL A 63 -17.90 -9.62 -10.16
C VAL A 63 -16.47 -10.07 -9.87
N PHE A 64 -16.04 -11.21 -10.42
CA PHE A 64 -14.67 -11.68 -10.28
C PHE A 64 -13.64 -10.78 -10.98
N SER A 65 -14.04 -9.99 -11.99
CA SER A 65 -13.16 -9.02 -12.62
C SER A 65 -12.83 -7.84 -11.69
N LEU A 66 -13.51 -7.68 -10.55
CA LEU A 66 -13.05 -6.77 -9.48
C LEU A 66 -11.71 -7.21 -8.87
N TYR A 67 -11.35 -8.50 -9.00
CA TYR A 67 -10.09 -9.08 -8.55
C TYR A 67 -8.99 -9.12 -9.63
N GLN A 68 -9.23 -8.52 -10.80
CA GLN A 68 -8.25 -8.48 -11.87
C GLN A 68 -6.95 -7.79 -11.42
N GLY A 69 -5.83 -8.48 -11.61
CA GLY A 69 -4.51 -8.00 -11.18
C GLY A 69 -4.16 -8.23 -9.71
N LEU A 70 -5.00 -8.89 -8.89
CA LEU A 70 -4.69 -9.13 -7.47
C LEU A 70 -3.38 -9.92 -7.31
N GLY A 71 -3.23 -11.02 -8.06
CA GLY A 71 -2.01 -11.83 -8.04
C GLY A 71 -0.77 -11.02 -8.44
N THR A 72 -0.89 -10.23 -9.52
CA THR A 72 0.17 -9.31 -9.97
C THR A 72 0.54 -8.30 -8.89
N LYS A 73 -0.45 -7.71 -8.22
CA LYS A 73 -0.22 -6.69 -7.18
C LYS A 73 0.44 -7.28 -5.95
N ASN A 74 0.04 -8.47 -5.52
CA ASN A 74 0.68 -9.18 -4.41
C ASN A 74 2.13 -9.55 -4.75
N PHE A 75 2.36 -10.07 -5.96
CA PHE A 75 3.70 -10.38 -6.44
C PHE A 75 4.59 -9.14 -6.53
N GLN A 76 4.08 -8.05 -7.09
CA GLN A 76 4.74 -6.74 -7.11
C GLN A 76 5.07 -6.28 -5.68
N SER A 77 4.12 -6.36 -4.75
CA SER A 77 4.32 -5.94 -3.36
C SER A 77 5.43 -6.73 -2.68
N PHE A 78 5.50 -8.04 -2.93
CA PHE A 78 6.56 -8.89 -2.41
C PHE A 78 7.94 -8.47 -2.93
N ILE A 79 8.10 -8.31 -4.25
CA ILE A 79 9.37 -7.88 -4.85
C ILE A 79 9.74 -6.48 -4.35
N SER A 80 8.77 -5.56 -4.28
CA SER A 80 8.98 -4.20 -3.80
C SER A 80 9.52 -4.19 -2.37
N GLN A 81 8.95 -5.00 -1.49
CA GLN A 81 9.38 -5.08 -0.10
C GLN A 81 10.79 -5.66 0.03
N PHE A 82 11.11 -6.69 -0.77
CA PHE A 82 12.44 -7.27 -0.82
C PHE A 82 13.49 -6.25 -1.28
N ILE A 83 13.26 -5.59 -2.43
CA ILE A 83 14.20 -4.59 -2.97
C ILE A 83 14.38 -3.42 -1.99
N TYR A 84 13.30 -2.95 -1.37
CA TYR A 84 13.36 -1.87 -0.39
C TYR A 84 14.24 -2.24 0.81
N PHE A 85 13.97 -3.37 1.47
CA PHE A 85 14.74 -3.77 2.65
C PHE A 85 16.17 -4.13 2.32
N TYR A 86 16.42 -4.74 1.16
CA TYR A 86 17.77 -5.01 0.69
C TYR A 86 18.55 -3.72 0.45
N SER A 87 17.99 -2.78 -0.33
CA SER A 87 18.62 -1.48 -0.61
C SER A 87 18.84 -0.66 0.67
N TYR A 88 17.85 -0.65 1.56
CA TYR A 88 17.95 0.00 2.86
C TYR A 88 19.10 -0.58 3.69
N SER A 89 19.17 -1.91 3.81
CA SER A 89 20.23 -2.59 4.57
C SER A 89 21.61 -2.35 3.97
N TYR A 90 21.70 -2.35 2.64
CA TYR A 90 22.93 -2.04 1.91
C TYR A 90 23.40 -0.60 2.17
N PHE A 91 22.55 0.40 1.95
CA PHE A 91 22.90 1.81 2.21
C PHE A 91 23.20 2.09 3.68
N LYS A 92 22.47 1.42 4.58
CA LYS A 92 22.74 1.46 6.02
C LYS A 92 24.14 0.96 6.36
N ARG A 93 24.55 -0.17 5.77
CA ARG A 93 25.88 -0.75 5.93
C ARG A 93 26.97 0.20 5.40
N VAL A 94 26.82 0.70 4.17
CA VAL A 94 27.77 1.65 3.56
C VAL A 94 27.95 2.90 4.42
N HIS A 95 26.86 3.44 4.98
CA HIS A 95 26.92 4.59 5.86
C HIS A 95 27.67 4.30 7.17
N SER A 96 27.39 3.17 7.81
CA SER A 96 28.05 2.75 9.06
C SER A 96 29.55 2.49 8.84
N GLU A 97 29.94 1.86 7.72
CA GLU A 97 31.34 1.64 7.35
C GLU A 97 32.08 2.97 7.10
N ARG A 98 31.44 3.97 6.48
CA ARG A 98 32.08 5.27 6.21
C ARG A 98 32.23 6.17 7.43
N THR A 99 31.29 6.13 8.35
CA THR A 99 31.26 7.01 9.53
C THR A 99 31.89 6.38 10.77
N GLY A 100 32.14 5.07 10.77
CA GLY A 100 32.62 4.33 11.94
C GLY A 100 31.61 4.24 13.09
N SER A 101 30.42 4.83 12.93
CA SER A 101 29.37 4.84 13.96
C SER A 101 28.38 3.70 13.74
N LYS A 102 28.03 3.02 14.84
CA LYS A 102 26.92 2.04 14.87
C LYS A 102 25.55 2.72 15.01
N SER A 103 25.50 3.98 15.43
CA SER A 103 24.26 4.75 15.56
C SER A 103 24.06 5.63 14.33
N ILE A 104 22.85 5.57 13.77
CA ILE A 104 22.47 6.37 12.61
C ILE A 104 21.55 7.47 13.10
N GLY A 105 21.98 8.72 12.93
CA GLY A 105 21.15 9.87 13.25
C GLY A 105 19.90 9.92 12.38
N THR A 106 18.82 10.52 12.88
CA THR A 106 17.51 10.58 12.20
C THR A 106 17.62 11.12 10.77
N LYS A 107 18.42 12.17 10.55
CA LYS A 107 18.63 12.75 9.20
C LYS A 107 19.27 11.76 8.23
N ALA A 108 20.32 11.07 8.66
CA ALA A 108 21.00 10.05 7.85
C ALA A 108 20.07 8.87 7.55
N ASN A 109 19.29 8.43 8.55
CA ASN A 109 18.33 7.36 8.38
C ASN A 109 17.24 7.71 7.35
N LEU A 110 16.75 8.95 7.37
CA LEU A 110 15.78 9.45 6.39
C LEU A 110 16.37 9.48 4.97
N LEU A 111 17.63 9.91 4.79
CA LEU A 111 18.29 9.89 3.48
C LEU A 111 18.49 8.47 2.95
N ILE A 112 18.89 7.54 3.82
CA ILE A 112 19.03 6.12 3.49
C ILE A 112 17.67 5.51 3.08
N ALA A 113 16.61 5.80 3.84
CA ALA A 113 15.26 5.36 3.51
C ALA A 113 14.75 5.95 2.18
N ALA A 114 15.04 7.23 1.92
CA ALA A 114 14.68 7.88 0.67
C ALA A 114 15.43 7.27 -0.54
N ALA A 115 16.74 7.03 -0.41
CA ALA A 115 17.54 6.38 -1.44
C ALA A 115 17.05 4.96 -1.72
N ALA A 116 16.72 4.18 -0.68
CA ALA A 116 16.14 2.85 -0.83
C ALA A 116 14.77 2.91 -1.54
N GLY A 117 13.90 3.84 -1.13
CA GLY A 117 12.60 4.04 -1.78
C GLY A 117 12.70 4.45 -3.25
N ALA A 118 13.68 5.28 -3.60
CA ALA A 118 13.95 5.66 -4.99
C ALA A 118 14.43 4.46 -5.83
N CYS A 119 15.37 3.67 -5.31
CA CYS A 119 15.85 2.44 -5.94
C CYS A 119 14.69 1.47 -6.20
N THR A 120 13.87 1.21 -5.19
CA THR A 120 12.68 0.36 -5.31
C THR A 120 11.71 0.91 -6.36
N SER A 121 11.45 2.21 -6.36
CA SER A 121 10.52 2.83 -7.31
C SER A 121 10.98 2.65 -8.75
N VAL A 122 12.28 2.80 -9.04
CA VAL A 122 12.84 2.60 -10.39
C VAL A 122 12.70 1.14 -10.81
N LEU A 123 13.09 0.20 -9.97
CA LEU A 123 13.08 -1.23 -10.33
C LEU A 123 11.67 -1.82 -10.46
N ILE A 124 10.73 -1.35 -9.65
CA ILE A 124 9.34 -1.87 -9.62
C ILE A 124 8.43 -1.18 -10.62
N GLN A 125 8.83 -0.04 -11.19
CA GLN A 125 7.95 0.76 -12.06
C GLN A 125 7.28 -0.04 -13.19
N PRO A 126 7.96 -0.95 -13.93
CA PRO A 126 7.31 -1.77 -14.94
C PRO A 126 6.16 -2.64 -14.42
N LEU A 127 6.37 -3.27 -13.26
CA LEU A 127 5.37 -4.10 -12.59
C LEU A 127 4.20 -3.28 -12.05
N ASP A 128 4.49 -2.11 -11.47
CA ASP A 128 3.48 -1.17 -10.96
C ASP A 128 2.58 -0.65 -12.08
N THR A 129 3.17 -0.27 -13.21
CA THR A 129 2.43 0.16 -14.40
C THR A 129 1.59 -0.98 -14.97
N ALA A 130 2.13 -2.21 -15.07
CA ALA A 130 1.37 -3.37 -15.54
C ALA A 130 0.18 -3.70 -14.61
N SER A 131 0.39 -3.68 -13.29
CA SER A 131 -0.68 -3.91 -12.30
C SER A 131 -1.78 -2.86 -12.42
N SER A 132 -1.41 -1.58 -12.57
CA SER A 132 -2.37 -0.49 -12.73
C SER A 132 -3.18 -0.61 -14.02
N ARG A 133 -2.54 -0.98 -15.14
CA ARG A 133 -3.24 -1.26 -16.41
C ARG A 133 -4.25 -2.38 -16.25
N MET A 134 -3.84 -3.53 -15.70
CA MET A 134 -4.76 -4.65 -15.44
C MET A 134 -5.95 -4.23 -14.57
N GLN A 135 -5.71 -3.44 -13.52
CA GLN A 135 -6.76 -3.00 -12.61
C GLN A 135 -7.75 -2.03 -13.28
N THR A 136 -7.29 -1.20 -14.21
CA THR A 136 -8.09 -0.16 -14.87
C THR A 136 -8.76 -0.64 -16.17
N SER A 137 -8.29 -1.72 -16.80
CA SER A 137 -8.89 -2.37 -17.98
C SER A 137 -10.37 -2.67 -17.80
N GLU A 138 -11.17 -2.64 -18.87
CA GLU A 138 -12.59 -3.03 -18.84
C GLU A 138 -12.80 -4.40 -18.18
N PHE A 139 -13.95 -4.57 -17.52
CA PHE A 139 -14.26 -5.83 -16.84
C PHE A 139 -14.30 -6.97 -17.87
N GLY A 140 -13.65 -8.10 -17.54
CA GLY A 140 -13.47 -9.24 -18.45
C GLY A 140 -12.32 -9.11 -19.45
N GLU A 141 -11.80 -7.91 -19.69
CA GLU A 141 -10.81 -7.63 -20.75
C GLU A 141 -9.37 -7.50 -20.22
N SER A 142 -9.14 -7.77 -18.93
CA SER A 142 -7.79 -7.69 -18.35
C SER A 142 -6.89 -8.77 -18.95
N LYS A 143 -5.81 -8.33 -19.59
CA LYS A 143 -4.72 -9.21 -20.05
C LYS A 143 -3.91 -9.71 -18.86
N GLY A 144 -3.29 -10.89 -19.01
CA GLY A 144 -2.36 -11.42 -18.01
C GLY A 144 -1.11 -10.54 -17.85
N LEU A 145 -0.37 -10.72 -16.75
CA LEU A 145 0.84 -9.95 -16.45
C LEU A 145 1.87 -9.99 -17.59
N TRP A 146 2.21 -11.20 -18.05
CA TRP A 146 3.18 -11.40 -19.13
C TRP A 146 2.79 -10.65 -20.40
N LYS A 147 1.54 -10.79 -20.83
CA LYS A 147 1.01 -10.10 -22.01
C LYS A 147 1.03 -8.58 -21.83
N THR A 148 0.70 -8.09 -20.64
CA THR A 148 0.72 -6.64 -20.33
C THR A 148 2.13 -6.06 -20.34
N LEU A 149 3.14 -6.84 -19.94
CA LEU A 149 4.55 -6.44 -19.95
C LEU A 149 5.16 -6.47 -21.36
N THR A 150 4.78 -7.42 -22.21
CA THR A 150 5.38 -7.61 -23.54
C THR A 150 4.75 -6.78 -24.65
N GLU A 151 3.48 -6.37 -24.51
CA GLU A 151 2.77 -5.58 -25.52
C GLU A 151 3.13 -4.08 -25.53
N GLY A 152 4.10 -3.64 -24.72
CA GLY A 152 4.47 -2.23 -24.60
C GLY A 152 5.91 -1.92 -24.96
N THR A 153 6.19 -0.63 -25.20
CA THR A 153 7.57 -0.16 -25.29
C THR A 153 8.17 -0.01 -23.90
N TRP A 154 9.50 -0.08 -23.78
CA TRP A 154 10.21 0.20 -22.53
C TRP A 154 9.85 1.57 -21.95
N GLY A 155 9.59 2.57 -22.79
CA GLY A 155 9.13 3.89 -22.35
C GLY A 155 7.78 3.85 -21.63
N ASP A 156 6.86 2.99 -22.08
CA ASP A 156 5.52 2.86 -21.49
C ASP A 156 5.56 2.11 -20.16
N ALA A 157 6.55 1.24 -19.94
CA ALA A 157 6.69 0.52 -18.68
C ALA A 157 7.06 1.47 -17.51
N PHE A 158 7.78 2.55 -17.82
CA PHE A 158 8.21 3.56 -16.86
C PHE A 158 7.26 4.76 -16.74
N ASP A 159 6.07 4.67 -17.33
CA ASP A 159 5.02 5.69 -17.20
C ASP A 159 4.69 5.96 -15.74
N GLY A 160 4.78 7.22 -15.34
CA GLY A 160 4.51 7.66 -13.97
C GLY A 160 5.71 7.58 -13.01
N LEU A 161 6.92 7.19 -13.47
CA LEU A 161 8.11 7.10 -12.61
C LEU A 161 8.38 8.39 -11.82
N GLY A 162 8.33 9.55 -12.47
CA GLY A 162 8.56 10.84 -11.80
C GLY A 162 7.57 11.10 -10.67
N ILE A 163 6.32 10.68 -10.85
CA ILE A 163 5.29 10.79 -9.80
C ILE A 163 5.50 9.72 -8.73
N SER A 164 5.89 8.49 -9.10
CA SER A 164 6.25 7.44 -8.13
C SER A 164 7.37 7.90 -7.20
N LEU A 165 8.41 8.55 -7.75
CA LEU A 165 9.50 9.14 -6.96
C LEU A 165 9.01 10.24 -6.02
N LEU A 166 8.14 11.14 -6.50
CA LEU A 166 7.51 12.14 -5.63
C LEU A 166 6.70 11.49 -4.50
N LEU A 167 5.98 10.40 -4.79
CA LEU A 167 5.15 9.68 -3.82
C LEU A 167 5.96 8.88 -2.80
N THR A 168 7.27 8.68 -2.99
CA THR A 168 8.16 8.13 -1.94
C THR A 168 8.23 9.04 -0.70
N SER A 169 7.84 10.31 -0.82
CA SER A 169 7.70 11.24 0.31
C SER A 169 6.45 10.98 1.18
N ASN A 170 5.46 10.21 0.69
CA ASN A 170 4.20 9.99 1.41
C ASN A 170 4.42 9.34 2.80
N PRO A 171 5.23 8.27 2.95
CA PRO A 171 5.58 7.75 4.27
C PRO A 171 6.27 8.78 5.17
N ALA A 172 7.16 9.62 4.63
CA ALA A 172 7.86 10.65 5.41
C ALA A 172 6.89 11.69 5.99
N ILE A 173 5.92 12.15 5.17
CA ILE A 173 4.85 13.04 5.64
C ILE A 173 4.01 12.35 6.71
N GLN A 174 3.61 11.09 6.48
CA GLN A 174 2.82 10.31 7.42
C GLN A 174 3.53 10.16 8.78
N TYR A 175 4.81 9.77 8.80
CA TYR A 175 5.57 9.60 10.05
C TYR A 175 5.80 10.92 10.75
N THR A 176 6.07 12.00 10.01
CA THR A 176 6.24 13.34 10.60
C THR A 176 4.97 13.80 11.30
N VAL A 177 3.81 13.65 10.64
CA VAL A 177 2.51 14.00 11.24
C VAL A 177 2.22 13.10 12.45
N PHE A 178 2.50 11.80 12.35
CA PHE A 178 2.31 10.86 13.44
C PHE A 178 3.14 11.23 14.67
N ASP A 179 4.42 11.53 14.50
CA ASP A 179 5.31 11.90 15.58
C ASP A 179 4.90 13.23 16.23
N GLN A 180 4.50 14.23 15.44
CA GLN A 180 4.00 15.50 15.97
C GLN A 180 2.73 15.32 16.80
N LEU A 181 1.75 14.57 16.28
CA LEU A 181 0.51 14.26 17.00
C LEU A 181 0.78 13.46 18.29
N LYS A 182 1.65 12.45 18.22
CA LYS A 182 2.05 11.64 19.36
C LYS A 182 2.72 12.48 20.44
N GLN A 183 3.67 13.34 20.06
CA GLN A 183 4.36 14.23 21.00
C GLN A 183 3.41 15.23 21.65
N HIS A 184 2.48 15.82 20.90
CA HIS A 184 1.49 16.75 21.44
C HIS A 184 0.59 16.07 22.49
N LEU A 185 0.11 14.86 22.21
CA LEU A 185 -0.71 14.10 23.16
C LEU A 185 0.05 13.66 24.40
N LEU A 186 1.30 13.23 24.26
CA LEU A 186 2.14 12.86 25.40
C LEU A 186 2.40 14.08 26.29
N LYS A 187 2.69 15.26 25.72
CA LYS A 187 2.82 16.52 26.47
C LYS A 187 1.53 16.87 27.21
N GLN A 188 0.37 16.75 26.56
CA GLN A 188 -0.92 17.05 27.17
C GLN A 188 -1.29 16.07 28.30
N LYS A 189 -0.95 14.78 28.17
CA LYS A 189 -1.16 13.78 29.23
C LYS A 189 -0.19 13.95 30.40
N ASN A 190 1.06 14.26 30.13
CA ASN A 190 2.05 14.53 31.18
C ASN A 190 1.69 15.80 31.96
N ALA A 191 1.17 16.84 31.30
CA ALA A 191 0.67 18.05 31.96
C ALA A 191 -0.61 17.80 32.80
N LYS A 192 -1.35 16.71 32.55
CA LYS A 192 -2.52 16.30 33.34
C LYS A 192 -2.21 15.24 34.41
N SER A 193 -0.99 14.69 34.41
CA SER A 193 -0.57 13.60 35.29
C SER A 193 0.56 14.09 36.20
N GLU A 194 0.24 15.00 37.12
CA GLU A 194 1.18 15.47 38.15
C GLU A 194 1.46 14.42 39.24
N ASN A 195 0.66 13.36 39.35
CA ASN A 195 0.91 12.27 40.28
C ASN A 195 1.54 11.08 39.54
N GLY A 196 2.82 10.84 39.83
CA GLY A 196 3.65 9.86 39.16
C GLY A 196 3.08 8.45 39.18
N SER A 197 2.99 7.84 37.99
CA SER A 197 3.17 6.41 37.76
C SER A 197 3.19 6.12 36.25
N SER A 198 4.27 5.48 35.81
CA SER A 198 4.45 4.75 34.54
C SER A 198 4.61 5.55 33.23
N PRO A 199 5.50 5.11 32.32
CA PRO A 199 5.55 5.64 30.96
C PRO A 199 4.19 5.41 30.30
N VAL A 200 3.56 6.48 29.79
CA VAL A 200 2.26 6.39 29.12
C VAL A 200 2.42 5.61 27.81
N VAL A 201 2.20 4.30 27.88
CA VAL A 201 2.06 3.45 26.71
C VAL A 201 0.79 3.88 25.99
N LEU A 202 0.92 4.28 24.72
CA LEU A 202 -0.23 4.63 23.90
C LEU A 202 -1.07 3.37 23.70
N SER A 203 -2.34 3.38 24.12
CA SER A 203 -3.27 2.29 23.83
C SER A 203 -3.24 1.97 22.32
N ALA A 204 -3.29 0.69 21.96
CA ALA A 204 -3.25 0.24 20.57
C ALA A 204 -4.30 0.97 19.70
N PHE A 205 -5.48 1.23 20.27
CA PHE A 205 -6.53 2.00 19.61
C PHE A 205 -6.13 3.47 19.36
N MET A 206 -5.46 4.13 20.30
CA MET A 206 -4.97 5.49 20.10
C MET A 206 -3.83 5.54 19.07
N ALA A 207 -2.92 4.57 19.10
CA ALA A 207 -1.87 4.44 18.08
C ALA A 207 -2.47 4.23 16.69
N PHE A 208 -3.53 3.43 16.60
CA PHE A 208 -4.31 3.24 15.38
C PHE A 208 -4.95 4.54 14.90
N VAL A 209 -5.67 5.27 15.76
CA VAL A 209 -6.32 6.54 15.39
C VAL A 209 -5.29 7.56 14.91
N LEU A 210 -4.17 7.72 15.63
CA LEU A 210 -3.09 8.60 15.20
C LEU A 210 -2.51 8.17 13.85
N GLY A 211 -2.30 6.87 13.67
CA GLY A 211 -1.83 6.30 12.40
C GLY A 211 -2.79 6.61 11.25
N ALA A 212 -4.10 6.42 11.46
CA ALA A 212 -5.14 6.66 10.48
C ALA A 212 -5.28 8.15 10.11
N VAL A 213 -5.25 9.05 11.10
CA VAL A 213 -5.28 10.51 10.88
C VAL A 213 -4.04 10.95 10.12
N SER A 214 -2.85 10.50 10.56
CA SER A 214 -1.59 10.85 9.90
C SER A 214 -1.54 10.34 8.46
N LYS A 215 -2.04 9.13 8.22
CA LYS A 215 -2.16 8.58 6.85
C LYS A 215 -3.13 9.38 6.00
N SER A 216 -4.25 9.82 6.58
CA SER A 216 -5.25 10.61 5.88
C SER A 216 -4.68 11.97 5.47
N VAL A 217 -4.00 12.68 6.38
CA VAL A 217 -3.34 13.97 6.09
C VAL A 217 -2.29 13.80 4.98
N ALA A 218 -1.39 12.83 5.11
CA ALA A 218 -0.39 12.56 4.08
C ALA A 218 -1.03 12.21 2.73
N THR A 219 -2.12 11.45 2.75
CA THR A 219 -2.86 11.07 1.55
C THR A 219 -3.51 12.29 0.90
N VAL A 220 -4.17 13.17 1.64
CA VAL A 220 -4.79 14.38 1.10
C VAL A 220 -3.76 15.28 0.43
N LEU A 221 -2.61 15.51 1.08
CA LEU A 221 -1.53 16.34 0.53
C LEU A 221 -0.93 15.77 -0.74
N THR A 222 -0.77 14.44 -0.81
CA THR A 222 -0.18 13.76 -1.97
C THR A 222 -1.21 13.29 -2.99
N TYR A 223 -2.50 13.51 -2.74
CA TYR A 223 -3.59 12.96 -3.55
C TYR A 223 -3.57 13.43 -5.02
N PRO A 224 -3.32 14.71 -5.33
CA PRO A 224 -3.23 15.15 -6.72
C PRO A 224 -2.19 14.36 -7.53
N ALA A 225 -1.05 14.05 -6.90
CA ALA A 225 -0.02 13.20 -7.49
C ALA A 225 -0.48 11.74 -7.63
N ILE A 226 -1.13 11.17 -6.60
CA ILE A 226 -1.71 9.81 -6.69
C ILE A 226 -2.67 9.70 -7.88
N ARG A 227 -3.56 10.69 -8.06
CA ARG A 227 -4.51 10.68 -9.18
C ARG A 227 -3.77 10.75 -10.51
N CYS A 228 -2.84 11.68 -10.67
CA CYS A 228 -2.07 11.81 -11.91
C CYS A 228 -1.32 10.51 -12.26
N LYS A 229 -0.73 9.85 -11.26
CA LYS A 229 -0.08 8.54 -11.42
C LYS A 229 -1.04 7.49 -11.98
N VAL A 230 -2.22 7.34 -11.36
CA VAL A 230 -3.22 6.36 -11.79
C VAL A 230 -3.69 6.65 -13.21
N MET A 231 -3.88 7.91 -13.62
CA MET A 231 -4.31 8.21 -14.99
C MET A 231 -3.22 7.98 -16.04
N ILE A 232 -1.95 8.22 -15.68
CA ILE A 232 -0.81 7.93 -16.55
C ILE A 232 -0.65 6.42 -16.74
N GLN A 233 -0.82 5.64 -15.67
CA GLN A 233 -0.68 4.18 -15.70
C GLN A 233 -1.96 3.46 -16.10
N ALA A 234 -3.09 4.15 -16.24
CA ALA A 234 -4.35 3.54 -16.63
C ALA A 234 -4.27 2.91 -18.01
N ALA A 235 -4.97 1.79 -18.18
CA ALA A 235 -5.25 1.20 -19.48
C ALA A 235 -5.94 2.26 -20.37
N ASP A 236 -5.56 2.28 -21.64
CA ASP A 236 -6.24 3.12 -22.62
C ASP A 236 -7.63 2.54 -22.91
N GLU A 237 -8.65 3.39 -22.97
CA GLU A 237 -9.99 2.97 -23.39
C GLU A 237 -9.93 2.54 -24.86
N SER A 238 -9.93 1.24 -25.09
CA SER A 238 -9.98 0.64 -26.41
C SER A 238 -11.40 0.74 -26.98
N LYS A 239 -11.84 1.95 -27.34
CA LYS A 239 -13.03 2.15 -28.18
C LYS A 239 -12.81 3.27 -29.20
N GLU A 240 -12.30 2.88 -30.36
CA GLU A 240 -12.71 3.50 -31.64
C GLU A 240 -12.36 2.54 -32.79
N ASN A 241 -13.34 1.71 -33.18
CA ASN A 241 -13.48 0.98 -34.45
C ASN A 241 -12.32 0.08 -34.91
N GLU A 242 -12.64 -1.19 -35.17
CA GLU A 242 -11.78 -2.22 -35.81
C GLU A 242 -11.23 -1.86 -37.22
N THR A 243 -11.38 -0.60 -37.67
CA THR A 243 -11.01 -0.12 -39.01
C THR A 243 -9.91 0.94 -39.05
N LYS A 244 -9.31 1.35 -37.92
CA LYS A 244 -8.17 2.29 -37.94
C LYS A 244 -6.90 1.67 -37.37
N LYS A 245 -5.81 1.79 -38.15
CA LYS A 245 -4.41 1.41 -37.83
C LYS A 245 -4.08 1.69 -36.36
N PRO A 246 -3.22 0.88 -35.71
CA PRO A 246 -2.86 1.05 -34.30
C PRO A 246 -2.39 2.49 -34.07
N ARG A 247 -3.24 3.31 -33.44
CA ARG A 247 -2.88 4.67 -33.06
C ARG A 247 -1.71 4.55 -32.09
N ARG A 248 -0.56 5.11 -32.47
CA ARG A 248 0.63 5.20 -31.60
C ARG A 248 0.19 5.75 -30.24
N ARG A 249 0.53 5.03 -29.17
CA ARG A 249 0.33 5.45 -27.78
C ARG A 249 0.84 6.88 -27.64
N THR A 250 -0.04 7.82 -27.33
CA THR A 250 0.40 9.19 -27.04
C THR A 250 0.93 9.16 -25.62
N ARG A 251 2.26 9.23 -25.45
CA ARG A 251 2.91 9.24 -24.13
C ARG A 251 2.20 10.27 -23.25
N LYS A 252 1.56 9.81 -22.17
CA LYS A 252 0.85 10.68 -21.22
C LYS A 252 1.89 11.45 -20.41
N THR A 253 2.19 12.67 -20.83
CA THR A 253 3.12 13.53 -20.09
C THR A 253 2.45 14.02 -18.80
N ILE A 254 3.23 14.21 -17.73
CA ILE A 254 2.73 14.73 -16.45
C ILE A 254 1.99 16.07 -16.66
N PRO A 255 2.54 17.05 -17.38
CA PRO A 255 1.84 18.32 -17.63
C PRO A 255 0.56 18.13 -18.45
N GLY A 256 0.56 17.22 -19.43
CA GLY A 256 -0.63 16.93 -20.24
C GLY A 256 -1.78 16.37 -19.39
N VAL A 257 -1.47 15.49 -18.44
CA VAL A 257 -2.46 14.91 -17.52
C VAL A 257 -2.98 15.95 -16.53
N VAL A 258 -2.10 16.77 -15.95
CA VAL A 258 -2.49 17.88 -15.06
C VAL A 258 -3.38 18.87 -15.80
N TYR A 259 -2.99 19.27 -17.01
CA TYR A 259 -3.78 20.16 -17.86
C TYR A 259 -5.13 19.56 -18.23
N ALA A 260 -5.17 18.27 -18.56
CA ALA A 260 -6.41 17.57 -18.88
C ALA A 260 -7.38 17.54 -17.69
N ILE A 261 -6.91 17.24 -16.48
CA ILE A 261 -7.74 17.28 -15.26
C ILE A 261 -8.26 18.71 -15.05
N TRP A 262 -7.36 19.69 -15.06
CA TRP A 262 -7.70 21.08 -14.79
C TRP A 262 -8.77 21.61 -15.75
N ARG A 263 -8.61 21.37 -17.06
CA ARG A 263 -9.54 21.86 -18.09
C ARG A 263 -10.88 21.14 -18.10
N LYS A 264 -10.90 19.84 -17.79
CA LYS A 264 -12.11 19.00 -17.91
C LYS A 264 -12.92 18.89 -16.62
N GLU A 265 -12.25 18.94 -15.47
CA GLU A 265 -12.88 18.71 -14.15
C GLU A 265 -12.59 19.82 -13.13
N GLY A 266 -11.69 20.75 -13.44
CA GLY A 266 -11.29 21.82 -12.52
C GLY A 266 -10.44 21.33 -11.34
N MET A 267 -10.33 22.17 -10.30
CA MET A 267 -9.50 21.90 -9.13
C MET A 267 -9.98 20.71 -8.30
N LEU A 268 -11.29 20.58 -8.12
CA LEU A 268 -11.88 19.46 -7.36
C LEU A 268 -11.72 18.12 -8.08
N GLY A 269 -11.50 18.15 -9.40
CA GLY A 269 -11.14 16.97 -10.17
C GLY A 269 -9.97 16.23 -9.53
N PHE A 270 -8.89 16.90 -9.14
CA PHE A 270 -7.70 16.22 -8.57
C PHE A 270 -8.01 15.31 -7.37
N PHE A 271 -9.12 15.56 -6.67
CA PHE A 271 -9.58 14.80 -5.50
C PHE A 271 -10.68 13.76 -5.81
N LYS A 272 -10.97 13.49 -7.09
CA LYS A 272 -11.91 12.44 -7.51
C LYS A 272 -11.49 11.08 -6.95
N GLY A 273 -12.33 10.51 -6.09
CA GLY A 273 -12.12 9.22 -5.42
C GLY A 273 -11.38 9.31 -4.06
N LEU A 274 -11.16 10.51 -3.51
CA LEU A 274 -10.41 10.70 -2.26
C LEU A 274 -11.08 9.97 -1.09
N GLN A 275 -12.39 10.07 -0.99
CA GLN A 275 -13.18 9.39 0.03
C GLN A 275 -12.97 7.88 0.01
N ALA A 276 -12.93 7.27 -1.18
CA ALA A 276 -12.67 5.84 -1.33
C ALA A 276 -11.27 5.46 -0.84
N GLN A 277 -10.27 6.30 -1.14
CA GLN A 277 -8.90 6.09 -0.67
C GLN A 277 -8.81 6.19 0.86
N ILE A 278 -9.40 7.21 1.48
CA ILE A 278 -9.39 7.38 2.93
C ILE A 278 -10.11 6.20 3.60
N LEU A 279 -11.32 5.87 3.13
CA LEU A 279 -12.09 4.74 3.65
C LEU A 279 -11.29 3.44 3.56
N LYS A 280 -10.68 3.17 2.40
CA LYS A 280 -9.84 2.00 2.20
C LYS A 280 -8.65 1.97 3.15
N THR A 281 -7.97 3.10 3.38
CA THR A 281 -6.82 3.15 4.31
C THR A 281 -7.22 2.89 5.76
N VAL A 282 -8.36 3.44 6.20
CA VAL A 282 -8.88 3.25 7.55
C VAL A 282 -9.34 1.80 7.74
N LEU A 283 -10.15 1.28 6.82
CA LEU A 283 -10.62 -0.12 6.84
C LEU A 283 -9.46 -1.11 6.77
N SER A 284 -8.46 -0.86 5.94
CA SER A 284 -7.30 -1.75 5.82
C SER A 284 -6.52 -1.82 7.13
N SER A 285 -6.31 -0.66 7.76
CA SER A 285 -5.63 -0.59 9.05
C SER A 285 -6.45 -1.27 10.16
N ALA A 286 -7.78 -1.10 10.16
CA ALA A 286 -8.66 -1.73 11.14
C ALA A 286 -8.69 -3.26 10.99
N LEU A 287 -8.83 -3.76 9.75
CA LEU A 287 -8.79 -5.18 9.43
C LEU A 287 -7.44 -5.79 9.77
N LEU A 288 -6.33 -5.12 9.45
CA LEU A 288 -4.99 -5.58 9.79
C LEU A 288 -4.86 -5.78 11.31
N LEU A 289 -5.29 -4.80 12.11
CA LEU A 289 -5.23 -4.91 13.58
C LEU A 289 -6.13 -6.01 14.11
N MET A 290 -7.39 -6.08 13.64
CA MET A 290 -8.32 -7.14 14.05
C MET A 290 -7.77 -8.52 13.73
N ILE A 291 -7.23 -8.72 12.53
CA ILE A 291 -6.65 -10.00 12.11
C ILE A 291 -5.38 -10.29 12.90
N LYS A 292 -4.51 -9.30 13.11
CA LYS A 292 -3.30 -9.45 13.94
C LYS A 292 -3.69 -9.91 15.35
N GLU A 293 -4.62 -9.23 16.01
CA GLU A 293 -5.10 -9.59 17.35
C GLU A 293 -5.63 -11.03 17.42
N LYS A 294 -6.45 -11.44 16.44
CA LYS A 294 -6.99 -12.81 16.39
C LYS A 294 -5.90 -13.85 16.15
N ILE A 295 -4.95 -13.60 15.25
CA ILE A 295 -3.86 -14.54 14.96
C ILE A 295 -2.90 -14.62 16.14
N THR A 296 -2.51 -13.50 16.75
CA THR A 296 -1.61 -13.50 17.91
C THR A 296 -2.25 -14.24 19.10
N ALA A 297 -3.54 -14.01 19.37
CA ALA A 297 -4.27 -14.73 20.42
C ALA A 297 -4.30 -16.24 20.16
N THR A 298 -4.60 -16.65 18.92
CA THR A 298 -4.65 -18.06 18.52
C THR A 298 -3.26 -18.71 18.61
N THR A 299 -2.22 -17.99 18.17
CA THR A 299 -0.83 -18.45 18.23
C THR A 299 -0.38 -18.64 19.67
N TRP A 300 -0.73 -17.72 20.57
CA TRP A 300 -0.42 -17.83 21.99
C TRP A 300 -1.08 -19.04 22.64
N ILE A 301 -2.37 -19.28 22.35
CA ILE A 301 -3.10 -20.47 22.83
C ILE A 301 -2.41 -21.75 22.32
N LEU A 302 -2.01 -21.78 21.05
CA LEU A 302 -1.31 -22.91 20.45
C LEU A 302 0.06 -23.14 21.11
N ILE A 303 0.84 -22.09 21.37
CA ILE A 303 2.13 -22.18 22.07
C ILE A 303 1.94 -22.73 23.49
N LEU A 304 0.93 -22.26 24.21
CA LEU A 304 0.61 -22.76 25.55
C LEU A 304 0.18 -24.24 25.50
N ALA A 305 -0.61 -24.64 24.51
CA ALA A 305 -1.01 -26.03 24.31
C ALA A 305 0.19 -26.94 24.02
N ILE A 306 1.10 -26.51 23.13
CA ILE A 306 2.34 -27.24 22.79
C ILE A 306 3.28 -27.32 24.00
N ARG A 307 3.43 -26.23 24.77
CA ARG A 307 4.24 -26.24 25.99
C ARG A 307 3.65 -27.22 27.01
N ARG A 308 2.33 -27.23 27.18
CA ARG A 308 1.65 -28.16 28.09
C ARG A 308 1.83 -29.62 27.67
N THR A 309 1.73 -29.94 26.38
CA THR A 309 1.97 -31.31 25.89
C THR A 309 3.43 -31.73 26.03
N LEU A 310 4.39 -30.85 25.70
CA LEU A 310 5.82 -31.12 25.89
C LEU A 310 6.19 -31.35 27.36
N PHE A 311 5.65 -30.56 28.30
CA PHE A 311 5.87 -30.77 29.74
C PHE A 311 5.30 -32.10 30.23
N ILE A 312 4.14 -32.54 29.70
CA ILE A 312 3.53 -33.85 30.02
C ILE A 312 4.37 -35.01 29.46
N THR A 313 4.96 -34.86 28.27
CA THR A 313 5.83 -35.88 27.68
C THR A 313 7.16 -36.00 28.44
N ASN A 314 7.73 -34.87 28.89
CA ASN A 314 9.01 -34.86 29.61
C ASN A 314 8.91 -35.43 31.04
N THR A 315 7.73 -35.32 31.67
CA THR A 315 7.47 -35.95 32.98
C THR A 315 7.24 -37.46 32.88
N LYS A 316 6.64 -37.95 31.78
CA LYS A 316 6.52 -39.40 31.51
C LYS A 316 7.86 -40.07 31.19
N GLY A 317 8.84 -39.33 30.66
CA GLY A 317 10.19 -39.85 30.37
C GLY A 317 11.08 -40.08 31.60
N LYS A 318 10.82 -39.40 32.73
CA LYS A 318 11.61 -39.55 33.97
C LYS A 318 11.13 -40.66 34.91
N LEU A 319 10.02 -41.33 34.60
CA LEU A 319 9.45 -42.44 35.41
C LEU A 319 9.82 -43.83 34.88
N LYS A 320 10.76 -43.93 33.93
CA LYS A 320 11.35 -45.20 33.45
C LYS A 320 12.87 -45.14 33.56
N SER A 321 13.39 -45.27 34.77
CA SER A 321 14.74 -45.80 35.00
C SER A 321 14.63 -46.76 36.19
N PRO A 322 14.74 -48.08 35.98
CA PRO A 322 14.77 -49.05 37.07
C PRO A 322 16.03 -48.90 37.92
#